data_AF-A0A7M1SR36-F1
#
_entry.id   AF-A0A7M1SR36-F1
#
_cell.length_a   1.000
_cell.length_b   1.000
_cell.length_c   1.000
_cell.angle_alpha   90.00
_cell.angle_beta   90.00
_cell.angle_gamma   90.00
#
_symmetry.space_group_name_H-M   'P 1'
#
loop_
_entity.id
_entity.type
_entity.pdbx_description
1 polymer ?
#
loop_
_entity_poly.entity_id
_entity_poly.type
_entity_poly.pdbx_seq_one_letter_code
_entity_poly.pdbx_strand_id
1 'polypeptide(L)'
;MSPIAIYDTGANSEGFGALTRGALQLQGGCVVYQTDSETLVPVYPDGTEWDADGERVLLADGSMHAIGDEIELAGGQVASLSGSTSIPAGCPSDLEYYIVVP
;
A
#
# COMPACT_ATOMS: atom_id res chain seq x y z
N MET A 1 16.25 1.91 1.46
CA MET A 1 15.02 1.82 2.28
C MET A 1 13.92 1.38 1.35
N SER A 2 13.01 0.53 1.83
CA SER A 2 11.87 0.06 1.01
C SER A 2 10.89 1.23 0.76
N PRO A 3 10.31 1.37 -0.44
CA PRO A 3 9.32 2.40 -0.74
C PRO A 3 7.89 1.98 -0.38
N ILE A 4 7.66 0.73 0.04
CA ILE A 4 6.32 0.28 0.46
C ILE A 4 6.08 0.56 1.95
N ALA A 5 4.85 0.96 2.27
CA ALA A 5 4.37 1.07 3.64
C ALA A 5 3.82 -0.29 4.10
N ILE A 6 4.14 -0.69 5.34
CA ILE A 6 3.77 -2.00 5.89
C ILE A 6 3.09 -1.83 7.26
N TYR A 7 2.09 -2.64 7.57
CA TYR A 7 1.49 -2.76 8.91
C TYR A 7 1.61 -4.18 9.48
N ASP A 8 1.76 -4.28 10.80
CA ASP A 8 1.69 -5.55 11.51
C ASP A 8 0.22 -6.03 11.57
N THR A 9 -0.03 -7.23 11.05
CA THR A 9 -1.37 -7.85 10.95
C THR A 9 -1.99 -8.21 12.30
N GLY A 10 -1.28 -8.02 13.42
CA GLY A 10 -1.83 -8.10 14.78
C GLY A 10 -2.88 -7.04 15.12
N ALA A 11 -3.05 -5.99 14.29
CA ALA A 11 -4.09 -4.98 14.43
C ALA A 11 -5.29 -5.30 13.51
N ASN A 12 -6.46 -5.50 14.12
CA ASN A 12 -7.73 -5.88 13.47
C ASN A 12 -7.97 -5.15 12.13
N SER A 13 -7.75 -5.84 11.01
CA SER A 13 -8.19 -5.40 9.67
C SER A 13 -9.64 -5.87 9.36
N GLU A 14 -10.35 -6.37 10.36
CA GLU A 14 -11.73 -6.83 10.25
C GLU A 14 -12.64 -5.67 9.81
N GLY A 15 -13.31 -5.84 8.67
CA GLY A 15 -14.25 -4.85 8.12
C GLY A 15 -13.72 -4.02 6.95
N PHE A 16 -12.43 -4.14 6.62
CA PHE A 16 -11.88 -3.64 5.36
C PHE A 16 -12.00 -4.72 4.30
N GLY A 17 -12.72 -4.44 3.23
CA GLY A 17 -13.00 -5.40 2.15
C GLY A 17 -13.65 -4.75 0.94
N ALA A 18 -13.53 -3.42 0.83
CA ALA A 18 -13.97 -2.73 -0.37
C ALA A 18 -12.90 -2.93 -1.43
N LEU A 19 -13.31 -3.39 -2.61
CA LEU A 19 -12.44 -3.43 -3.77
C LEU A 19 -12.31 -2.01 -4.31
N THR A 20 -11.08 -1.57 -4.52
CA THR A 20 -10.78 -0.29 -5.16
C THR A 20 -9.77 -0.53 -6.24
N ARG A 21 -9.97 0.08 -7.41
CA ARG A 21 -9.08 -0.01 -8.57
C ARG A 21 -8.26 1.27 -8.72
N GLY A 22 -7.02 1.13 -9.12
CA GLY A 22 -6.10 2.24 -9.26
C GLY A 22 -4.73 1.79 -9.75
N ALA A 23 -3.85 2.74 -10.03
CA ALA A 23 -2.50 2.47 -10.50
C ALA A 23 -1.47 2.62 -9.38
N LEU A 24 -0.50 1.71 -9.34
CA LEU A 24 0.68 1.89 -8.49
C LEU A 24 1.62 2.93 -9.11
N GLN A 25 2.09 3.87 -8.30
CA GLN A 25 3.04 4.90 -8.71
C GLN A 25 4.16 5.00 -7.67
N LEU A 26 5.34 5.45 -8.10
CA LEU A 26 6.43 5.75 -7.18
C LEU A 26 6.60 7.27 -7.09
N GLN A 27 6.35 7.84 -5.91
CA GLN A 27 6.43 9.27 -5.66
C GLN A 27 7.23 9.55 -4.40
N GLY A 28 8.27 10.39 -4.50
CA GLY A 28 9.05 10.83 -3.33
C GLY A 28 9.80 9.70 -2.60
N GLY A 29 9.92 8.51 -3.20
CA GLY A 29 10.46 7.32 -2.53
C GLY A 29 9.41 6.50 -1.76
N CYS A 30 8.13 6.69 -2.10
CA CYS A 30 7.00 5.93 -1.58
C CYS A 30 6.16 5.37 -2.73
N VAL A 31 5.69 4.14 -2.57
CA VAL A 31 4.64 3.60 -3.43
C VAL A 31 3.33 4.26 -3.02
N VAL A 32 2.65 4.85 -3.99
CA VAL A 32 1.33 5.46 -3.83
C VAL A 32 0.34 4.77 -4.76
N TYR A 33 -0.93 4.80 -4.38
CA TYR A 33 -2.04 4.20 -5.12
C TYR A 33 -2.92 5.31 -5.66
N GLN A 34 -2.91 5.47 -6.98
CA GLN A 34 -3.66 6.49 -7.69
C GLN A 34 -4.99 5.90 -8.17
N THR A 35 -6.09 6.32 -7.54
CA THR A 35 -7.44 6.04 -8.03
C THR A 35 -7.91 7.17 -8.93
N ASP A 36 -9.11 7.04 -9.49
CA ASP A 36 -9.76 8.10 -10.27
C ASP A 36 -10.11 9.34 -9.43
N SER A 37 -10.28 9.18 -8.11
CA SER A 37 -10.73 10.25 -7.22
C SER A 37 -9.60 10.89 -6.41
N GLU A 38 -8.53 10.16 -6.14
CA GLU A 38 -7.52 10.56 -5.17
C GLU A 38 -6.22 9.74 -5.27
N THR A 39 -5.21 10.19 -4.51
CA THR A 39 -3.94 9.48 -4.32
C THR A 39 -3.84 9.06 -2.87
N LEU A 40 -3.51 7.80 -2.63
CA LEU A 40 -3.44 7.21 -1.30
C LEU A 40 -2.08 6.57 -1.07
N VAL A 41 -1.70 6.38 0.20
CA VAL A 41 -0.55 5.53 0.55
C VAL A 41 -1.08 4.13 0.86
N PRO A 42 -0.88 3.12 -0.02
CA PRO A 42 -1.23 1.75 0.29
C PRO A 42 -0.31 1.23 1.39
N VAL A 43 -0.91 0.71 2.47
CA VAL A 43 -0.21 0.11 3.60
C VAL A 43 -0.49 -1.37 3.57
N TYR A 44 0.51 -2.15 3.21
CA TYR A 44 0.41 -3.58 2.95
C TYR A 44 0.59 -4.40 4.23
N PRO A 45 0.02 -5.61 4.31
CA PRO A 45 0.28 -6.50 5.43
C PRO A 45 1.75 -6.91 5.45
N ASP A 46 2.27 -7.21 6.64
CA ASP A 46 3.58 -7.84 6.80
C ASP A 46 3.73 -9.09 5.92
N GLY A 47 4.95 -9.30 5.41
CA GLY A 47 5.24 -10.29 4.37
C GLY A 47 5.10 -9.76 2.93
N THR A 48 4.65 -8.52 2.74
CA THR A 48 4.77 -7.82 1.45
C THR A 48 6.18 -7.28 1.26
N GLU A 49 6.75 -7.50 0.09
CA GLU A 49 8.14 -7.16 -0.23
C GLU A 49 8.24 -6.20 -1.43
N TRP A 50 9.37 -5.51 -1.53
CA TRP A 50 9.71 -4.67 -2.67
C TRP A 50 10.84 -5.31 -3.48
N ASP A 51 10.56 -5.64 -4.74
CA ASP A 51 11.55 -6.02 -5.74
C ASP A 51 12.13 -4.74 -6.37
N ALA A 52 13.34 -4.37 -5.94
CA ALA A 52 14.02 -3.17 -6.41
C ALA A 52 14.55 -3.29 -7.85
N ASP A 53 14.83 -4.50 -8.34
CA ASP A 53 15.37 -4.71 -9.69
C ASP A 53 14.25 -4.57 -10.73
N GLY A 54 13.05 -5.05 -10.39
CA GLY A 54 11.86 -4.96 -11.24
C GLY A 54 10.97 -3.75 -11.00
N GLU A 55 11.24 -2.95 -9.96
CA GLU A 55 10.34 -1.93 -9.42
C GLU A 55 8.92 -2.48 -9.18
N ARG A 56 8.82 -3.53 -8.36
CA ARG A 56 7.55 -4.26 -8.11
C ARG A 56 7.24 -4.43 -6.63
N VAL A 57 5.95 -4.45 -6.33
CA VAL A 57 5.41 -4.92 -5.05
C VAL A 57 5.12 -6.41 -5.18
N LEU A 58 5.70 -7.22 -4.28
CA LEU A 58 5.42 -8.66 -4.14
C LEU A 58 4.52 -8.84 -2.92
N LEU A 59 3.25 -9.19 -3.14
CA LEU A 59 2.30 -9.45 -2.07
C LEU A 59 2.55 -10.84 -1.45
N ALA A 60 2.06 -11.05 -0.24
CA ALA A 60 2.24 -12.30 0.50
C ALA A 60 1.61 -13.54 -0.18
N ASP A 61 0.64 -13.34 -1.08
CA ASP A 61 0.05 -14.40 -1.91
C ASP A 61 0.93 -14.80 -3.11
N GLY A 62 2.07 -14.13 -3.30
CA GLY A 62 3.02 -14.33 -4.38
C GLY A 62 2.71 -13.53 -5.66
N SER A 63 1.65 -12.73 -5.66
CA SER A 63 1.37 -11.83 -6.78
C SER A 63 2.38 -10.68 -6.84
N MET A 64 2.71 -10.25 -8.05
CA MET A 64 3.66 -9.17 -8.30
C MET A 64 3.02 -8.09 -9.16
N HIS A 65 3.18 -6.85 -8.73
CA HIS A 65 2.63 -5.68 -9.42
C HIS A 65 3.73 -4.64 -9.62
N ALA A 66 3.96 -4.26 -10.87
CA ALA A 66 4.94 -3.25 -11.22
C ALA A 66 4.40 -1.84 -10.97
N ILE A 67 5.30 -0.89 -10.77
CA ILE A 67 4.95 0.53 -10.86
C ILE A 67 4.40 0.82 -12.27
N GLY A 68 3.27 1.53 -12.31
CA GLY A 68 2.48 1.80 -13.51
C GLY A 68 1.34 0.82 -13.76
N ASP A 69 1.33 -0.35 -13.09
CA ASP A 69 0.23 -1.30 -13.24
C ASP A 69 -1.06 -0.75 -12.63
N GLU A 70 -2.16 -0.91 -13.36
CA GLU A 70 -3.50 -0.74 -12.83
C GLU A 70 -3.96 -2.06 -12.19
N ILE A 71 -4.19 -2.02 -10.89
CA ILE A 71 -4.50 -3.20 -10.07
C ILE A 71 -5.79 -2.96 -9.29
N GLU A 72 -6.31 -4.05 -8.71
CA GLU A 72 -7.38 -3.99 -7.73
C GLU A 72 -6.81 -4.37 -6.37
N LEU A 73 -7.07 -3.52 -5.36
CA LEU A 73 -6.71 -3.79 -3.98
C LEU A 73 -8.00 -3.95 -3.18
N ALA A 74 -8.03 -4.98 -2.34
CA ALA A 74 -9.02 -5.09 -1.29
C ALA A 74 -8.52 -4.32 -0.07
N GLY A 75 -9.41 -3.59 0.60
CA GLY A 75 -9.01 -2.84 1.77
C GLY A 75 -9.99 -1.77 2.22
N GLY A 76 -9.43 -0.73 2.83
CA GLY A 76 -10.18 0.48 3.13
C GLY A 76 -9.31 1.63 3.58
N GLN A 77 -9.88 2.83 3.44
CA GLN A 77 -9.22 4.08 3.76
C GLN A 77 -9.30 4.38 5.26
N VAL A 78 -8.21 4.92 5.80
CA VAL A 78 -8.14 5.43 7.17
C VAL A 78 -7.40 6.77 7.19
N ALA A 79 -7.93 7.72 7.95
CA ALA A 79 -7.31 9.03 8.14
C ALA A 79 -6.05 8.98 9.01
N SER A 80 -5.87 7.92 9.80
CA SER A 80 -4.70 7.74 10.66
C SER A 80 -4.45 6.26 10.91
N LEU A 81 -3.17 5.88 10.91
CA LEU A 81 -2.74 4.53 11.25
C LEU A 81 -2.69 4.34 12.77
N SER A 82 -3.31 3.28 13.25
CA SER A 82 -3.17 2.81 14.64
C SER A 82 -2.41 1.49 14.66
N GLY A 83 -1.43 1.35 15.55
CA GLY A 83 -0.63 0.13 15.70
C GLY A 83 0.79 0.26 15.13
N SER A 84 1.47 -0.88 15.00
CA SER A 84 2.84 -0.96 14.50
C SER A 84 2.85 -0.85 12.98
N THR A 85 3.21 0.32 12.46
CA THR A 85 3.36 0.57 11.02
C THR A 85 4.77 1.03 10.70
N SER A 86 5.27 0.64 9.53
CA SER A 86 6.53 1.09 8.96
C SER A 86 6.23 1.90 7.71
N ILE A 87 6.21 3.22 7.86
CA ILE A 87 5.97 4.15 6.75
C ILE A 87 7.31 4.72 6.27
N PRO A 88 7.67 4.54 4.99
CA PRO A 88 8.87 5.15 4.41
C PRO A 88 8.86 6.66 4.58
N ALA A 89 10.01 7.25 4.92
CA ALA A 89 10.16 8.70 5.10
C ALA A 89 9.87 9.51 3.82
N GLY A 90 9.86 8.85 2.66
CA GLY A 90 9.48 9.43 1.38
C GLY A 90 7.96 9.53 1.15
N CYS A 91 7.15 8.92 2.01
CA CYS A 91 5.70 8.97 1.86
C CYS A 91 5.15 10.35 2.20
N PRO A 92 4.30 10.93 1.34
CA PRO A 92 3.64 12.20 1.65
C PRO A 92 2.81 12.08 2.93
N SER A 93 2.98 13.02 3.86
CA SER A 93 2.27 13.01 5.16
C SER A 93 0.86 13.62 5.08
N ASP A 94 0.52 14.20 3.94
CA ASP A 94 -0.76 14.87 3.65
C ASP A 94 -1.76 13.96 2.92
N LEU A 95 -1.36 12.76 2.52
CA LEU A 95 -2.23 11.76 1.90
C LEU A 95 -2.87 10.84 2.95
N GLU A 96 -4.06 10.35 2.63
CA GLU A 96 -4.73 9.32 3.43
C GLU A 96 -4.10 7.93 3.18
N TYR A 97 -4.30 7.03 4.14
CA TYR A 97 -3.78 5.67 4.07
C TYR A 97 -4.85 4.71 3.60
N TYR A 98 -4.47 3.74 2.77
CA TYR A 98 -5.33 2.64 2.37
C TYR A 98 -4.76 1.34 2.94
N ILE A 99 -5.41 0.78 3.95
CA ILE A 99 -5.03 -0.51 4.52
C ILE A 99 -5.39 -1.60 3.52
N VAL A 100 -4.38 -2.24 2.93
CA VAL A 100 -4.57 -3.36 2.01
C VAL A 100 -4.80 -4.61 2.83
N VAL A 101 -5.85 -5.36 2.52
CA VAL A 101 -6.10 -6.68 3.11
C VAL A 101 -5.84 -7.76 2.07
N PRO A 102 -5.27 -8.91 2.48
CA PRO A 102 -5.09 -10.06 1.60
C PRO A 102 -6.42 -10.75 1.24
#